data_AF-A0AAX3UES1-F1
#
_entry.id   AF-A0AAX3UES1-F1
#
_cell.length_a   1.000
_cell.length_b   1.000
_cell.length_c   1.000
_cell.angle_alpha   90.00
_cell.angle_beta   90.00
_cell.angle_gamma   90.00
#
_symmetry.space_group_name_H-M   'P 1'
#
loop_
_entity.id
_entity.type
_entity.pdbx_description
1 polymer ?
#
loop_
_entity_poly.entity_id
_entity_poly.type
_entity_poly.pdbx_seq_one_letter_code
_entity_poly.pdbx_strand_id
1 'polypeptide(L)'
;MTIGEALKSVRLHAGISQTEMAAGIVSESFYSKVERGVHAIDAETLIEFCRFIILSVHRFDVTGFFAQINNQSSTGPFFELTSEITFAQNRRDIKALDKIKQRIEDGGVQVPQWLKFKLELAYAWALRSNDKISPEMKKK
;
A
#
# COMPACT_ATOMS: atom_id res chain seq x y z
N MET A 1 -13.93 6.68 3.77
CA MET A 1 -12.77 5.78 3.81
C MET A 1 -12.10 5.76 5.18
N THR A 2 -12.81 5.81 6.31
CA THR A 2 -12.14 5.61 7.61
C THR A 2 -11.81 4.12 7.81
N ILE A 3 -10.86 3.82 8.70
CA ILE A 3 -10.52 2.45 9.07
C ILE A 3 -11.77 1.70 9.58
N GLY A 4 -12.61 2.36 10.38
CA GLY A 4 -13.85 1.79 10.89
C GLY A 4 -14.87 1.47 9.80
N GLU A 5 -15.01 2.34 8.79
CA GLU A 5 -15.87 2.08 7.63
C GLU A 5 -15.35 0.89 6.79
N ALA A 6 -14.04 0.76 6.65
CA ALA A 6 -13.42 -0.38 5.97
C ALA A 6 -13.67 -1.70 6.71
N LEU A 7 -13.47 -1.72 8.03
CA LEU A 7 -13.75 -2.88 8.87
C LEU A 7 -15.24 -3.27 8.80
N LYS A 8 -16.15 -2.28 8.82
CA LYS A 8 -17.58 -2.50 8.63
C LYS A 8 -17.88 -3.15 7.28
N SER A 9 -17.28 -2.66 6.20
CA SER A 9 -17.45 -3.24 4.86
C SER A 9 -17.04 -4.71 4.84
N VAL A 10 -15.86 -5.02 5.36
CA VAL A 10 -15.32 -6.39 5.44
C VAL A 10 -16.24 -7.30 6.25
N ARG A 11 -16.69 -6.83 7.42
CA ARG A 11 -17.60 -7.56 8.29
C ARG A 11 -18.91 -7.91 7.58
N LEU A 12 -19.50 -6.95 6.88
CA LEU A 12 -20.73 -7.16 6.12
C LEU A 12 -20.53 -8.15 4.96
N HIS A 13 -19.39 -8.09 4.26
CA HIS A 13 -19.06 -9.06 3.22
C HIS A 13 -18.86 -10.48 3.78
N ALA A 14 -18.30 -10.60 4.99
CA ALA A 14 -18.14 -11.86 5.70
C ALA A 14 -19.47 -12.40 6.28
N GLY A 15 -20.52 -11.57 6.33
CA GLY A 15 -21.81 -11.95 6.88
C GLY A 15 -21.85 -12.12 8.41
N ILE A 16 -20.88 -11.57 9.13
CA ILE A 16 -20.78 -11.71 10.59
C ILE A 16 -21.30 -10.46 11.34
N SER A 17 -21.76 -10.66 12.56
CA SER A 17 -22.26 -9.61 13.46
C SER A 17 -21.13 -8.78 14.06
N GLN A 18 -21.48 -7.60 14.62
CA GLN A 18 -20.51 -6.78 15.36
C GLN A 18 -19.96 -7.52 16.58
N THR A 19 -20.81 -8.30 17.25
CA THR A 19 -20.44 -9.12 18.41
C THR A 19 -19.42 -10.19 18.04
N GLU A 20 -19.64 -10.90 16.93
CA GLU A 20 -18.70 -11.92 16.42
C GLU A 20 -17.37 -11.31 15.98
N MET A 21 -17.41 -10.18 15.28
CA MET A 21 -16.21 -9.48 14.83
C MET A 21 -15.37 -8.97 16.01
N ALA A 22 -16.01 -8.46 17.06
CA ALA A 22 -15.35 -7.92 18.24
C ALA A 22 -14.91 -9.00 19.25
N ALA A 23 -15.46 -10.22 19.15
CA ALA A 23 -15.29 -11.28 20.14
C ALA A 23 -13.81 -11.57 20.42
N GLY A 24 -13.39 -11.38 21.67
CA GLY A 24 -12.03 -11.65 22.11
C GLY A 24 -10.99 -10.59 21.75
N ILE A 25 -11.36 -9.54 21.01
CA ILE A 25 -10.48 -8.41 20.66
C ILE A 25 -10.85 -7.17 21.49
N VAL A 26 -12.12 -6.75 21.44
CA VAL A 26 -12.65 -5.57 22.15
C VAL A 26 -14.11 -5.78 22.53
N SER A 27 -14.69 -4.87 23.31
CA SER A 27 -16.14 -4.89 23.53
C SER A 27 -16.91 -4.52 22.24
N GLU A 28 -18.10 -5.10 22.06
CA GLU A 28 -19.00 -4.76 20.96
C GLU A 28 -19.33 -3.26 20.91
N SER A 29 -19.56 -2.65 22.09
CA SER A 29 -19.83 -1.21 22.19
C SER A 29 -18.66 -0.36 21.67
N PHE A 30 -17.42 -0.75 21.98
CA PHE A 30 -16.24 -0.08 21.44
C PHE A 30 -16.16 -0.26 19.92
N TYR A 31 -16.29 -1.49 19.42
CA TYR A 31 -16.25 -1.78 17.99
C TYR A 31 -17.34 -1.04 17.20
N SER A 32 -18.57 -0.99 17.72
CA SER A 32 -19.68 -0.23 17.13
C SER A 32 -19.38 1.27 17.03
N LYS A 33 -18.65 1.84 17.99
CA LYS A 33 -18.19 3.24 17.93
C LYS A 33 -17.06 3.44 16.91
N VAL A 34 -16.16 2.46 16.75
CA VAL A 34 -15.13 2.47 15.71
C VAL A 34 -15.77 2.44 14.32
N GLU A 35 -16.73 1.55 14.05
CA GLU A 35 -17.43 1.49 12.75
C GLU A 35 -18.17 2.79 12.38
N ARG A 36 -18.59 3.57 13.38
CA ARG A 36 -19.23 4.88 13.20
C ARG A 36 -18.25 6.05 13.10
N GLY A 37 -16.94 5.79 13.21
CA GLY A 37 -15.91 6.83 13.22
C GLY A 37 -15.89 7.70 14.49
N VAL A 38 -16.58 7.28 15.56
CA VAL A 38 -16.66 8.02 16.84
C VAL A 38 -15.41 7.78 17.68
N HIS A 39 -14.84 6.58 17.62
CA HIS A 39 -13.60 6.23 18.30
C HIS A 39 -12.54 5.82 17.28
N ALA A 40 -11.32 6.31 17.49
CA ALA A 40 -10.16 5.77 16.82
C ALA A 40 -9.83 4.38 17.35
N ILE A 41 -9.19 3.57 16.52
CA ILE A 41 -8.62 2.29 16.88
C ILE A 41 -7.10 2.44 16.90
N ASP A 42 -6.44 1.88 17.91
CA ASP A 42 -4.98 1.83 17.94
C ASP A 42 -4.44 0.76 16.97
N ALA A 43 -3.14 0.82 16.71
CA ALA A 43 -2.50 -0.05 15.72
C ALA A 43 -2.49 -1.53 16.14
N GLU A 44 -2.32 -1.84 17.42
CA GLU A 44 -2.28 -3.23 17.91
C GLU A 44 -3.65 -3.89 17.76
N THR A 45 -4.70 -3.19 18.18
CA THR A 45 -6.08 -3.65 18.04
C THR A 45 -6.45 -3.84 16.56
N LEU A 46 -6.02 -2.93 15.67
CA LEU A 46 -6.23 -3.08 14.23
C LEU A 46 -5.53 -4.34 13.67
N ILE A 47 -4.32 -4.63 14.12
CA ILE A 47 -3.57 -5.84 13.70
C ILE A 47 -4.31 -7.10 14.16
N GLU A 48 -4.85 -7.12 15.38
CA GLU A 48 -5.65 -8.26 15.88
C GLU A 48 -6.92 -8.47 15.04
N PHE A 49 -7.63 -7.40 14.64
CA PHE A 49 -8.74 -7.53 13.70
C PHE A 49 -8.30 -8.09 12.36
N CYS A 50 -7.23 -7.56 11.76
CA CYS A 50 -6.70 -8.09 10.50
C CYS A 50 -6.37 -9.59 10.63
N ARG A 51 -5.73 -10.00 11.72
CA ARG A 51 -5.42 -11.42 11.99
C ARG A 51 -6.68 -12.26 12.10
N PHE A 52 -7.67 -11.82 12.87
CA PHE A 52 -8.95 -12.51 13.00
C PHE A 52 -9.65 -12.67 11.66
N ILE A 53 -9.69 -11.62 10.83
CA ILE A 53 -10.31 -11.64 9.51
C ILE A 53 -9.55 -12.59 8.58
N ILE A 54 -8.22 -12.60 8.58
CA ILE A 54 -7.41 -13.54 7.78
C ILE A 54 -7.75 -15.00 8.14
N LEU A 55 -7.95 -15.29 9.42
CA LEU A 55 -8.24 -16.63 9.92
C LEU A 55 -9.70 -17.04 9.69
N SER A 56 -10.64 -16.10 9.82
CA SER A 56 -12.08 -16.39 9.86
C SER A 56 -12.76 -16.19 8.50
N VAL A 57 -12.22 -15.32 7.65
CA VAL A 57 -12.75 -14.99 6.33
C VAL A 57 -11.77 -15.52 5.29
N HIS A 58 -12.04 -16.74 4.80
CA HIS A 58 -11.30 -17.26 3.64
C HIS A 58 -11.40 -16.24 2.49
N ARG A 59 -10.26 -15.67 2.08
CA ARG A 59 -10.07 -14.61 1.05
C ARG A 59 -10.07 -13.15 1.52
N PHE A 60 -9.54 -12.84 2.71
CA PHE A 60 -9.21 -11.46 3.05
C PHE A 60 -7.96 -10.97 2.30
N ASP A 61 -8.13 -9.98 1.41
CA ASP A 61 -7.01 -9.27 0.79
C ASP A 61 -6.61 -8.06 1.65
N VAL A 62 -5.56 -8.26 2.44
CA VAL A 62 -4.97 -7.20 3.29
C VAL A 62 -4.53 -6.00 2.45
N THR A 63 -4.01 -6.24 1.25
CA THR A 63 -3.53 -5.16 0.38
C THR A 63 -4.66 -4.33 -0.17
N GLY A 64 -5.74 -4.98 -0.62
CA GLY A 64 -6.99 -4.34 -1.02
C GLY A 64 -7.65 -3.55 0.13
N PHE A 65 -7.65 -4.10 1.35
CA PHE A 65 -8.19 -3.40 2.53
C PHE A 65 -7.47 -2.08 2.80
N PHE A 66 -6.14 -2.09 2.87
CA PHE A 66 -5.38 -0.86 3.10
C PHE A 66 -5.40 0.10 1.91
N ALA A 67 -5.54 -0.39 0.67
CA ALA A 67 -5.75 0.46 -0.50
C ALA A 67 -7.07 1.26 -0.39
N GLN A 68 -8.15 0.63 0.09
CA GLN A 68 -9.43 1.31 0.31
C GLN A 68 -9.37 2.42 1.37
N ILE A 69 -8.51 2.25 2.38
CA ILE A 69 -8.27 3.24 3.44
C ILE A 69 -7.34 4.35 2.94
N ASN A 70 -6.26 4.00 2.22
CA ASN A 70 -5.26 4.94 1.72
C ASN A 70 -5.77 5.88 0.62
N ASN A 71 -6.89 5.57 -0.02
CA ASN A 71 -7.54 6.47 -0.98
C ASN A 71 -7.99 7.82 -0.37
N GLN A 72 -7.87 8.02 0.96
CA GLN A 72 -8.20 9.29 1.62
C GLN A 72 -7.02 10.13 2.09
N SER A 73 -5.77 9.68 1.95
CA SER A 73 -4.61 10.48 2.39
C SER A 73 -3.43 10.28 1.47
N SER A 74 -3.34 11.17 0.46
CA SER A 74 -2.08 11.75 -0.03
C SER A 74 -0.84 10.88 0.17
N THR A 75 -0.84 9.69 -0.42
CA THR A 75 0.42 9.07 -0.79
C THR A 75 1.06 10.09 -1.72
N GLY A 76 2.19 10.69 -1.31
CA GLY A 76 2.79 11.83 -2.03
C GLY A 76 2.82 11.56 -3.54
N PRO A 77 2.78 12.58 -4.41
CA PRO A 77 2.39 12.48 -5.83
C PRO A 77 3.12 11.40 -6.67
N PHE A 78 4.15 10.77 -6.14
CA PHE A 78 4.97 9.74 -6.76
C PHE A 78 4.94 8.38 -6.05
N PHE A 79 4.09 8.14 -5.05
CA PHE A 79 4.08 6.89 -4.29
C PHE A 79 3.73 5.67 -5.13
N GLU A 80 2.71 5.77 -5.99
CA GLU A 80 2.36 4.69 -6.91
C GLU A 80 3.54 4.36 -7.81
N LEU A 81 4.15 5.39 -8.41
CA LEU A 81 5.35 5.25 -9.23
C LEU A 81 6.52 4.62 -8.45
N THR A 82 6.70 5.03 -7.19
CA THR A 82 7.75 4.54 -6.29
C THR A 82 7.54 3.07 -5.94
N SER A 83 6.30 2.64 -5.78
CA SER A 83 5.89 1.26 -5.52
C SER A 83 6.06 0.40 -6.77
N GLU A 84 5.63 0.88 -7.94
CA GLU A 84 5.82 0.22 -9.23
C GLU A 84 7.30 -0.03 -9.53
N ILE A 85 8.17 0.97 -9.33
CA ILE A 85 9.63 0.83 -9.48
C ILE A 85 10.17 -0.26 -8.55
N THR A 86 9.73 -0.26 -7.29
CA THR A 86 10.18 -1.25 -6.29
C THR A 86 9.76 -2.67 -6.67
N PHE A 87 8.54 -2.82 -7.17
CA PHE A 87 8.01 -4.10 -7.60
C PHE A 87 8.71 -4.65 -8.85
N ALA A 88 8.90 -3.80 -9.85
CA ALA A 88 9.63 -4.14 -11.08
C ALA A 88 11.11 -4.47 -10.78
N GLN A 89 11.74 -3.70 -9.89
CA GLN A 89 13.08 -3.98 -9.37
C GLN A 89 13.12 -5.38 -8.75
N ASN A 90 12.31 -5.67 -7.74
CA ASN A 90 12.34 -6.95 -7.03
C ASN A 90 12.15 -8.16 -7.95
N ARG A 91 11.36 -8.01 -9.02
CA ARG A 91 11.11 -9.06 -10.03
C ARG A 91 12.12 -9.10 -11.17
N ARG A 92 13.07 -8.16 -11.23
CA ARG A 92 13.99 -7.93 -12.36
C ARG A 92 13.25 -7.77 -13.70
N ASP A 93 12.07 -7.17 -13.66
CA ASP A 93 11.27 -6.96 -14.86
C ASP A 93 11.71 -5.69 -15.59
N ILE A 94 12.70 -5.83 -16.47
CA ILE A 94 13.25 -4.72 -17.25
C ILE A 94 12.20 -4.09 -18.15
N LYS A 95 11.26 -4.89 -18.69
CA LYS A 95 10.19 -4.37 -19.56
C LYS A 95 9.23 -3.47 -18.76
N ALA A 96 8.93 -3.83 -17.52
CA ALA A 96 8.15 -2.98 -16.64
C ALA A 96 8.89 -1.67 -16.30
N LEU A 97 10.21 -1.73 -16.03
CA LEU A 97 11.02 -0.53 -15.81
C LEU A 97 11.04 0.39 -17.04
N ASP A 98 11.15 -0.17 -18.26
CA ASP A 98 11.11 0.60 -19.52
C ASP A 98 9.77 1.29 -19.73
N LYS A 99 8.65 0.63 -19.42
CA LYS A 99 7.31 1.25 -19.46
C LYS A 99 7.18 2.39 -18.45
N ILE A 100 7.72 2.21 -17.24
CA ILE A 100 7.72 3.26 -16.22
C ILE A 100 8.55 4.45 -16.69
N LYS A 101 9.73 4.20 -17.29
CA LYS A 101 10.58 5.26 -17.86
C LYS A 101 9.86 6.05 -18.95
N GLN A 102 9.23 5.36 -19.90
CA GLN A 102 8.46 6.01 -20.98
C GLN A 102 7.32 6.86 -20.41
N ARG A 103 6.57 6.35 -19.43
CA ARG A 103 5.50 7.14 -18.76
C ARG A 103 6.01 8.42 -18.11
N ILE A 104 7.23 8.39 -17.54
CA ILE A 104 7.87 9.58 -16.95
C ILE A 104 8.29 10.58 -18.03
N GLU A 105 8.82 10.10 -19.15
CA GLU A 105 9.30 10.93 -20.26
C GLU A 105 8.15 11.54 -21.06
N ASP A 106 7.09 10.77 -21.32
CA ASP A 106 5.91 11.18 -22.10
C ASP A 106 4.91 12.02 -21.29
N GLY A 107 4.86 11.81 -19.97
CA GLY A 107 3.83 12.39 -19.10
C GLY A 107 3.91 13.90 -18.89
N GLY A 108 4.96 14.58 -19.35
CA GLY A 108 5.16 16.03 -19.17
C GLY A 108 5.29 16.51 -17.71
N VAL A 109 5.12 15.61 -16.73
CA VAL A 109 5.22 15.90 -15.30
C VAL A 109 6.69 15.92 -14.91
N GLN A 110 7.15 17.06 -14.37
CA GLN A 110 8.50 17.21 -13.87
C GLN A 110 8.68 16.34 -12.62
N VAL A 111 9.24 15.14 -12.79
CA VAL A 111 9.53 14.24 -11.66
C VAL A 111 10.73 14.75 -10.86
N PRO A 112 10.70 14.65 -9.51
CA PRO A 112 11.83 14.96 -8.67
C PRO A 112 13.07 14.14 -9.01
N GLN A 113 14.26 14.71 -8.81
CA GLN A 113 15.53 14.06 -9.13
C GLN A 113 15.73 12.75 -8.34
N TRP A 114 15.28 12.68 -7.08
CA TRP A 114 15.37 11.46 -6.27
C TRP A 114 14.63 10.27 -6.91
N LEU A 115 13.54 10.52 -7.64
CA LEU A 115 12.73 9.48 -8.27
C LEU A 115 13.42 8.95 -9.53
N LYS A 116 14.09 9.83 -10.28
CA LYS A 116 14.96 9.44 -11.40
C LYS A 116 16.10 8.55 -10.92
N PHE A 117 16.76 8.96 -9.83
CA PHE A 117 17.83 8.17 -9.22
C PHE A 117 17.35 6.81 -8.71
N LYS A 118 16.15 6.74 -8.14
CA LYS A 118 15.55 5.46 -7.74
C LYS A 118 15.36 4.52 -8.94
N LEU A 119 14.89 5.04 -10.07
CA LEU A 119 14.75 4.26 -11.30
C LEU A 119 16.11 3.78 -11.84
N GLU A 120 17.14 4.63 -11.83
CA GLU A 120 18.51 4.24 -12.23
C GLU A 120 19.06 3.11 -11.35
N LEU A 121 18.88 3.19 -10.03
CA LEU A 121 19.26 2.13 -9.09
C LEU A 121 18.48 0.84 -9.34
N ALA A 122 17.19 0.93 -9.66
CA ALA A 122 16.38 -0.23 -10.00
C ALA A 122 16.89 -0.92 -11.27
N TYR A 123 17.27 -0.16 -12.30
CA TYR A 123 17.92 -0.70 -13.50
C TYR A 123 19.27 -1.34 -13.16
N ALA A 124 20.09 -0.67 -12.37
CA ALA A 124 21.41 -1.20 -12.02
C ALA A 124 21.32 -2.52 -11.25
N TRP A 125 20.37 -2.61 -10.33
CA TRP A 125 20.07 -3.84 -9.59
C TRP A 125 19.56 -4.95 -10.50
N ALA A 126 18.64 -4.63 -11.41
CA ALA A 126 18.02 -5.63 -12.28
C ALA A 126 18.96 -6.13 -13.39
N LEU A 127 19.79 -5.25 -13.96
CA LEU A 127 20.78 -5.55 -15.00
C LEU A 127 22.13 -6.03 -14.43
N ARG A 128 22.35 -5.91 -13.12
CA ARG A 128 23.65 -6.14 -12.47
C ARG A 128 24.79 -5.33 -13.11
N SER A 129 24.46 -4.15 -13.61
CA SER A 129 25.40 -3.27 -14.31
C SER A 129 25.15 -1.82 -13.93
N ASN A 130 26.23 -1.07 -13.75
CA ASN A 130 26.19 0.37 -13.44
C ASN A 130 26.22 1.24 -14.72
N ASP A 131 26.05 0.63 -15.89
CA ASP A 131 26.13 1.32 -17.20
C ASP A 131 25.00 2.33 -17.37
N LYS A 132 23.84 2.08 -16.75
CA LYS A 132 22.67 2.97 -16.79
C LYS A 132 22.62 3.99 -15.64
N ILE A 133 23.66 4.07 -14.81
CA ILE A 133 23.77 5.08 -13.75
C ILE A 133 24.40 6.35 -14.32
N SER A 134 23.71 7.48 -14.15
CA SER A 134 24.15 8.79 -14.61
C SER A 134 25.47 9.24 -13.94
N PRO A 135 26.29 10.06 -14.62
CA PRO A 135 27.53 10.61 -14.05
C PRO A 135 27.30 11.45 -12.78
N GLU A 136 26.12 12.08 -12.67
CA GLU A 136 25.72 12.87 -11.50
C GLU A 136 25.55 11.99 -10.26
N MET A 137 24.97 10.80 -10.40
CA MET A 137 24.87 9.82 -9.31
C MET A 137 26.22 9.23 -8.93
N LYS A 138 27.11 8.99 -9.89
CA LYS A 138 28.45 8.42 -9.62
C LYS A 138 29.36 9.35 -8.81
N LYS A 139 29.03 10.64 -8.72
CA LYS A 139 29.78 11.66 -7.98
C LYS A 139 29.28 11.89 -6.55
N LYS A 140 28.15 11.27 -6.17
CA LYS A 140 27.59 11.31 -4.81
C LYS A 140 27.92 10.03 -4.06
#